data_AF-A0A9N8P3F1-F1
#
_entry.id   AF-A0A9N8P3F1-F1
#
_cell.length_a   1.000
_cell.length_b   1.000
_cell.length_c   1.000
_cell.angle_alpha   90.00
_cell.angle_beta   90.00
_cell.angle_gamma   90.00
#
_symmetry.space_group_name_H-M   'P 1'
#
loop_
_entity.id
_entity.type
_entity.pdbx_description
1 polymer ?
#
loop_
_entity_poly.entity_id
_entity_poly.type
_entity_poly.pdbx_seq_one_letter_code
_entity_poly.pdbx_strand_id
1 'polypeptide(L)'
;MENLLTQENLNDIKELIENKIADIPGEFLLLGGLGTLLLSSYLLKKGNKQAAAAIGSLAVPIVGIGLTKYKDLLKSDLESFKQYVQPAES
;
A
#
# COMPACT_ATOMS: atom_id res chain seq x y z
N MET A 1 15.43 -16.01 21.50
CA MET A 1 14.51 -15.43 20.51
C MET A 1 14.76 -13.94 20.51
N GLU A 2 15.12 -13.37 19.37
CA GLU A 2 15.27 -11.91 19.25
C GLU A 2 13.92 -11.23 19.47
N ASN A 3 13.92 -10.16 20.26
CA ASN A 3 12.70 -9.47 20.64
C ASN A 3 12.31 -8.48 19.54
N LEU A 4 11.38 -8.89 18.67
CA LEU A 4 10.91 -8.09 17.51
C LEU A 4 10.20 -6.78 17.90
N LEU A 5 9.89 -6.58 19.19
CA LEU A 5 9.18 -5.41 19.71
C LEU A 5 10.11 -4.31 20.26
N THR A 6 11.43 -4.43 20.07
CA THR A 6 12.33 -3.29 20.30
C THR A 6 12.09 -2.23 19.23
N GLN A 7 12.24 -0.96 19.59
CA GLN A 7 12.10 0.18 18.66
C GLN A 7 13.02 0.06 17.44
N GLU A 8 14.23 -0.45 17.66
CA GLU A 8 15.23 -0.72 16.61
C GLU A 8 14.73 -1.79 15.62
N ASN A 9 14.30 -2.96 16.13
CA ASN A 9 13.79 -4.04 15.27
C ASN A 9 12.51 -3.63 14.53
N LEU A 10 11.66 -2.81 15.15
CA LEU A 10 10.46 -2.26 14.50
C LEU A 10 10.81 -1.29 13.36
N ASN A 11 11.84 -0.47 13.51
CA ASN A 11 12.34 0.40 12.45
C ASN A 11 12.95 -0.39 11.31
N ASP A 12 13.74 -1.43 11.59
CA ASP A 12 14.32 -2.30 10.56
C ASP A 12 13.24 -3.04 9.77
N ILE A 13 12.20 -3.55 10.47
CA ILE A 13 11.05 -4.18 9.82
C ILE A 13 10.31 -3.16 8.94
N LYS A 14 10.13 -1.93 9.43
CA LYS A 14 9.50 -0.85 8.66
C LYS A 14 10.30 -0.53 7.40
N GLU A 15 11.61 -0.27 7.51
CA GLU A 15 12.48 0.00 6.36
C GLU A 15 12.48 -1.18 5.37
N LEU A 16 12.54 -2.41 5.87
CA LEU A 16 12.50 -3.60 5.01
C LEU A 16 11.17 -3.73 4.25
N ILE A 17 10.05 -3.38 4.90
CA ILE A 17 8.74 -3.35 4.24
C ILE A 17 8.69 -2.20 3.24
N GLU A 18 9.08 -0.98 3.63
CA GLU A 18 9.11 0.22 2.78
C GLU A 18 9.95 -0.01 1.52
N ASN A 19 11.15 -0.58 1.67
CA ASN A 19 12.02 -0.94 0.54
C ASN A 19 11.39 -1.99 -0.38
N LYS A 20 10.68 -2.99 0.17
CA LYS A 20 10.01 -4.01 -0.66
C LYS A 20 8.82 -3.47 -1.44
N ILE A 21 8.14 -2.44 -0.94
CA ILE A 21 6.97 -1.83 -1.59
C ILE A 21 7.31 -0.53 -2.32
N ALA A 22 8.54 -0.01 -2.19
CA ALA A 22 9.00 1.24 -2.80
C ALA A 22 8.90 1.20 -4.32
N ASP A 23 9.11 0.05 -4.94
CA ASP A 23 9.05 -0.11 -6.40
C ASP A 23 7.66 -0.48 -6.93
N ILE A 24 6.68 -0.74 -6.05
CA ILE A 24 5.34 -1.16 -6.45
C ILE A 24 4.46 0.09 -6.66
N PRO A 25 3.98 0.40 -7.88
CA PRO A 25 3.07 1.52 -8.12
C PRO A 25 1.84 1.49 -7.21
N GLY A 26 1.36 2.67 -6.81
CA GLY A 26 0.19 2.80 -5.94
C GLY A 26 -1.05 2.11 -6.52
N GLU A 27 -1.24 2.18 -7.85
CA GLU A 27 -2.39 1.52 -8.50
C GLU A 27 -2.33 0.00 -8.36
N PHE A 28 -1.15 -0.61 -8.39
CA PHE A 28 -1.00 -2.06 -8.25
C PHE A 28 -1.29 -2.53 -6.82
N LEU A 29 -0.95 -1.73 -5.81
CA LEU A 29 -1.36 -1.99 -4.43
C LEU A 29 -2.89 -1.89 -4.27
N LEU A 30 -3.53 -0.90 -4.91
CA LEU A 30 -4.99 -0.77 -4.90
C LEU A 30 -5.69 -1.94 -5.61
N LEU A 31 -5.16 -2.40 -6.75
CA LEU A 31 -5.63 -3.61 -7.42
C LEU A 31 -5.43 -4.86 -6.55
N GLY A 32 -4.30 -4.95 -5.83
CA GLY A 32 -4.05 -5.99 -4.83
C GLY A 32 -5.07 -5.97 -3.69
N GLY A 33 -5.47 -4.77 -3.23
CA GLY A 33 -6.53 -4.57 -2.24
C GLY A 33 -7.89 -5.09 -2.73
N LEU A 34 -8.26 -4.74 -3.97
CA LEU A 34 -9.47 -5.25 -4.64
C LEU A 34 -9.44 -6.78 -4.78
N GLY A 35 -8.32 -7.34 -5.25
CA GLY A 35 -8.15 -8.79 -5.40
C GLY A 35 -8.28 -9.52 -4.07
N THR A 36 -7.72 -8.96 -3.00
CA THR A 36 -7.82 -9.47 -1.63
C THR A 36 -9.28 -9.51 -1.14
N LEU A 37 -10.07 -8.47 -1.39
CA LEU A 37 -11.49 -8.44 -1.03
C LEU A 37 -12.30 -9.48 -1.82
N LEU A 38 -12.06 -9.60 -3.13
CA LEU A 38 -12.73 -10.58 -3.98
C LEU A 38 -12.39 -12.02 -3.56
N LEU A 39 -11.12 -12.28 -3.25
CA LEU A 39 -10.67 -13.58 -2.76
C LEU A 39 -11.28 -13.92 -1.40
N SER A 40 -11.29 -12.97 -0.45
CA SER A 40 -11.96 -13.14 0.84
C SER A 40 -13.44 -13.48 0.67
N SER A 41 -14.14 -12.76 -0.21
CA SER A 41 -15.55 -13.00 -0.54
C SER A 41 -15.78 -14.40 -1.12
N TYR A 42 -14.90 -14.86 -2.01
CA TYR A 42 -14.95 -16.20 -2.58
C TYR A 42 -14.72 -17.29 -1.52
N LEU A 43 -13.71 -17.13 -0.66
CA LEU A 43 -13.42 -18.06 0.43
C LEU A 43 -14.58 -18.17 1.42
N LEU A 44 -15.23 -17.04 1.72
CA LEU A 44 -16.42 -17.01 2.56
C LEU A 44 -17.57 -17.82 1.94
N LYS A 45 -17.81 -17.64 0.63
CA LYS A 45 -18.82 -18.40 -0.13
C LYS A 45 -18.54 -19.92 -0.14
N LYS A 46 -17.26 -20.31 -0.14
CA LYS A 46 -16.83 -21.72 -0.06
C LYS A 46 -16.85 -22.31 1.36
N GLY A 47 -17.24 -21.53 2.36
CA GLY A 47 -17.32 -21.96 3.76
C GLY A 47 -16.00 -21.87 4.53
N ASN A 48 -14.93 -21.35 3.91
CA ASN A 48 -13.62 -21.19 4.55
C ASN A 48 -13.54 -19.88 5.34
N LYS A 49 -14.22 -19.82 6.47
CA LYS A 49 -14.41 -18.60 7.28
C LYS A 49 -13.11 -18.04 7.86
N GLN A 50 -12.20 -18.90 8.32
CA GLN A 50 -10.92 -18.45 8.90
C GLN A 50 -10.02 -17.82 7.84
N ALA A 51 -9.87 -18.47 6.67
CA ALA A 51 -9.08 -17.91 5.59
C ALA A 51 -9.71 -16.62 5.05
N ALA A 52 -11.04 -16.58 4.91
CA ALA A 52 -11.74 -15.37 4.49
C ALA A 52 -11.47 -14.19 5.44
N ALA A 53 -11.50 -14.42 6.77
CA ALA A 53 -11.21 -13.40 7.76
C ALA A 53 -9.75 -12.94 7.72
N ALA A 54 -8.79 -13.88 7.61
CA ALA A 54 -7.37 -13.56 7.55
C ALA A 54 -7.00 -12.79 6.27
N ILE A 55 -7.55 -13.18 5.12
CA ILE A 55 -7.32 -12.46 3.85
C ILE A 55 -8.05 -11.12 3.87
N GLY A 56 -9.30 -11.08 4.34
CA GLY A 56 -10.10 -9.87 4.40
C GLY A 56 -9.49 -8.78 5.29
N SER A 57 -8.84 -9.15 6.40
CA SER A 57 -8.17 -8.18 7.29
C SER A 57 -6.95 -7.53 6.65
N LEU A 58 -6.31 -8.18 5.66
CA LEU A 58 -5.20 -7.61 4.90
C LEU A 58 -5.65 -6.57 3.87
N ALA A 59 -6.92 -6.58 3.45
CA ALA A 59 -7.40 -5.62 2.46
C ALA A 59 -7.28 -4.17 2.93
N VAL A 60 -7.60 -3.91 4.20
CA VAL A 60 -7.55 -2.55 4.79
C VAL A 60 -6.14 -1.95 4.75
N PRO A 61 -5.09 -2.61 5.29
CA PRO A 61 -3.73 -2.06 5.22
C PRO A 61 -3.21 -1.96 3.78
N ILE A 62 -3.51 -2.93 2.89
CA ILE A 62 -3.09 -2.87 1.49
C ILE A 62 -3.69 -1.64 0.79
N VAL A 63 -4.99 -1.39 0.96
CA VAL A 63 -5.66 -0.22 0.39
C VAL A 63 -5.12 1.08 1.00
N GLY A 64 -4.88 1.12 2.32
CA GLY A 64 -4.32 2.30 2.99
C GLY A 64 -2.94 2.71 2.45
N ILE A 65 -2.05 1.74 2.27
CA ILE A 65 -0.73 1.96 1.66
C ILE A 65 -0.89 2.40 0.21
N GLY A 66 -1.72 1.71 -0.58
CA GLY A 66 -1.97 2.03 -1.98
C GLY A 66 -2.50 3.46 -2.18
N LEU A 67 -3.46 3.90 -1.36
CA LEU A 67 -4.01 5.25 -1.41
C LEU A 67 -2.98 6.32 -1.06
N THR A 68 -2.15 6.07 -0.05
CA THR A 68 -1.10 7.02 0.37
C THR A 68 -0.12 7.23 -0.78
N LYS A 69 0.37 6.14 -1.36
CA LYS A 69 1.34 6.18 -2.46
C LYS A 69 0.75 6.79 -3.74
N TYR A 70 -0.50 6.46 -4.06
CA TYR A 70 -1.20 7.04 -5.21
C TYR A 70 -1.42 8.55 -5.05
N LYS A 71 -1.71 9.02 -3.83
CA LYS A 71 -1.85 10.45 -3.54
C LYS A 71 -0.53 11.20 -3.71
N ASP A 72 0.60 10.60 -3.34
CA ASP A 72 1.91 11.22 -3.49
C ASP A 72 2.33 11.32 -4.97
N LEU A 73 2.02 10.29 -5.78
CA LEU A 73 2.15 10.36 -7.24
C LEU A 73 1.32 11.52 -7.82
N LEU A 74 0.04 11.61 -7.47
CA LEU A 74 -0.84 12.69 -7.95
C LEU A 74 -0.31 14.09 -7.58
N LYS A 75 0.25 14.25 -6.38
CA LYS A 75 0.86 15.53 -5.97
C LYS A 75 2.10 15.85 -6.80
N SER A 76 2.97 14.87 -7.02
CA SER A 76 4.21 15.03 -7.79
C SER A 76 3.91 15.43 -9.25
N ASP A 77 2.90 14.82 -9.86
CA ASP A 77 2.44 15.18 -11.21
C ASP A 77 1.90 16.61 -11.25
N LEU A 78 1.15 17.02 -10.23
CA LEU A 78 0.56 18.36 -10.13
C LEU A 78 1.63 19.44 -9.94
N GLU A 79 2.66 19.17 -9.15
CA GLU A 79 3.82 20.06 -8.99
C GLU A 79 4.64 20.16 -10.28
N SER A 80 4.91 19.02 -10.93
CA SER A 80 5.61 18.99 -12.23
C SER A 80 4.86 19.78 -13.30
N PHE A 81 3.53 19.68 -13.32
CA PHE A 81 2.69 20.45 -14.23
C PHE A 81 2.74 21.96 -13.93
N LYS A 82 2.69 22.37 -12.65
CA LYS A 82 2.82 23.79 -12.27
C LYS A 82 4.17 24.38 -12.69
N GLN A 83 5.24 23.61 -12.55
CA GLN A 83 6.60 24.02 -12.91
C GLN A 83 6.80 24.12 -14.43
N TYR A 84 6.06 23.32 -15.21
CA TYR A 84 6.02 23.44 -16.67
C TYR A 84 5.22 24.66 -17.14
N VAL A 85 4.13 25.01 -16.45
CA VAL A 85 3.21 26.09 -16.85
C VAL A 85 3.67 27.48 -16.38
N GLN A 86 4.55 27.60 -15.38
CA GLN A 86 5.21 28.87 -15.03
C GLN A 86 6.52 29.01 -15.81
N PRO A 87 6.59 29.82 -16.89
CA PRO A 87 7.88 30.16 -17.48
C PRO A 87 8.67 30.98 -16.45
N ALA A 88 9.97 30.71 -16.35
CA ALA A 88 10.88 31.48 -15.51
C ALA A 88 10.71 32.97 -15.80
N GLU A 89 10.20 33.73 -14.82
CA GLU A 89 10.25 35.18 -14.86
C GLU A 89 11.74 35.57 -14.83
N SER A 90 12.24 35.93 -16.01
CA SER A 90 13.58 36.51 -16.26
C SER A 90 13.56 38.02 -16.09
#